data_AF-A0A671RPD9-F1
#
_entry.id   AF-A0A671RPD9-F1
#
_cell.length_a   1.000
_cell.length_b   1.000
_cell.length_c   1.000
_cell.angle_alpha   90.00
_cell.angle_beta   90.00
_cell.angle_gamma   90.00
#
_symmetry.space_group_name_H-M   'P 1'
#
loop_
_entity.id
_entity.type
_entity.pdbx_description
1 polymer ?
#
loop_
_entity_poly.entity_id
_entity_poly.type
_entity_poly.pdbx_seq_one_letter_code
_entity_poly.pdbx_strand_id
1 'polypeptide(L)'
;MTMILILHMRSLTRKPEVEKMRRDRINRCIEQLKVLLKAEIKASQPCSKLEKADVLEMAVIYLKSNACPSAHAQSYAHGFSRCIEETARFMAQQIAKPVVMGQCDTTQRAEVSAESAGDSCQIASKSSGQHALWRPW
;
A
#
# COMPACT_ATOMS: atom_id res chain seq x y z
N MET A 1 14.23 17.90 -46.64
CA MET A 1 14.40 18.81 -45.47
C MET A 1 13.06 19.16 -44.80
N THR A 2 11.97 19.39 -45.54
CA THR A 2 10.64 19.72 -44.99
C THR A 2 9.96 18.61 -44.16
N MET A 3 10.09 17.33 -44.53
CA MET A 3 9.48 16.23 -43.76
C MET A 3 10.10 16.00 -42.37
N ILE A 4 11.41 16.25 -42.22
CA ILE A 4 12.13 16.14 -40.95
C ILE A 4 11.66 17.22 -39.97
N LEU A 5 11.46 18.46 -40.44
CA LEU A 5 10.91 19.56 -39.64
C LEU A 5 9.46 19.30 -39.18
N ILE A 6 8.62 18.71 -40.04
CA ILE A 6 7.23 18.38 -39.70
C ILE A 6 7.16 17.30 -38.61
N LEU A 7 7.97 16.24 -38.71
CA LEU A 7 8.04 15.20 -37.68
C LEU A 7 8.64 15.71 -36.37
N HIS A 8 9.66 16.55 -36.44
CA HIS A 8 10.28 17.19 -35.29
C HIS A 8 9.31 18.13 -34.56
N MET A 9 8.56 18.97 -35.30
CA MET A 9 7.50 19.81 -34.76
C MET A 9 6.35 18.99 -34.15
N ARG A 10 5.93 17.90 -34.79
CA ARG A 10 4.84 17.03 -34.28
C ARG A 10 5.23 16.27 -33.01
N SER A 11 6.50 15.89 -32.87
CA SER A 11 7.08 15.30 -31.66
C SER A 11 7.20 16.33 -30.53
N LEU A 12 7.65 17.55 -30.86
CA LEU A 12 7.77 18.67 -29.93
C LEU A 12 6.43 19.28 -29.49
N THR A 13 5.31 19.04 -30.19
CA THR A 13 3.97 19.54 -29.80
C THR A 13 3.10 18.52 -29.07
N ARG A 14 3.29 17.22 -29.32
CA ARG A 14 2.58 16.15 -28.57
C ARG A 14 3.16 15.90 -27.18
N LYS A 15 4.49 15.94 -27.05
CA LYS A 15 5.19 15.83 -25.76
C LYS A 15 4.83 16.94 -24.75
N PRO A 16 4.68 18.23 -25.12
CA PRO A 16 4.35 19.29 -24.17
C PRO A 16 2.91 19.25 -23.69
N GLU A 17 1.96 18.69 -24.44
CA GLU A 17 0.58 18.49 -23.96
C GLU A 17 0.53 17.42 -22.87
N VAL A 18 1.17 16.27 -23.10
CA VAL A 18 1.27 15.20 -22.09
C VAL A 18 2.01 15.68 -20.85
N GLU A 19 3.12 16.41 -21.02
CA GLU A 19 3.86 16.96 -19.89
C GLU A 19 3.07 18.06 -19.15
N LYS A 20 2.29 18.88 -19.87
CA LYS A 20 1.32 19.81 -19.25
C LYS A 20 0.30 19.05 -18.41
N MET A 21 -0.31 17.99 -18.94
CA MET A 21 -1.26 17.16 -18.18
C MET A 21 -0.62 16.51 -16.96
N ARG A 22 0.65 16.06 -17.06
CA ARG A 22 1.40 15.52 -15.93
C ARG A 22 1.62 16.58 -14.85
N ARG A 23 2.07 17.77 -15.23
CA ARG A 23 2.25 18.92 -14.31
C ARG A 23 0.94 19.34 -13.66
N ASP A 24 -0.14 19.40 -14.43
CA ASP A 24 -1.48 19.74 -13.92
C ASP A 24 -1.97 18.69 -12.91
N ARG A 25 -1.76 17.41 -13.20
CA ARG A 25 -2.07 16.33 -12.26
C ARG A 25 -1.29 16.47 -10.96
N ILE A 26 0.02 16.72 -11.02
CA ILE A 26 0.86 16.91 -9.82
C ILE A 26 0.38 18.11 -9.01
N ASN A 27 0.12 19.24 -9.65
CA ASN A 27 -0.38 20.44 -8.97
C ASN A 27 -1.72 20.19 -8.30
N ARG A 28 -2.66 19.50 -8.98
CA ARG A 28 -3.95 19.11 -8.36
C ARG A 28 -3.75 18.25 -7.12
N CYS A 29 -2.89 17.25 -7.17
CA CYS A 29 -2.62 16.39 -6.01
C CYS A 29 -1.99 17.17 -4.84
N ILE A 30 -1.10 18.14 -5.12
CA ILE A 30 -0.51 19.00 -4.08
C ILE A 30 -1.58 19.87 -3.42
N GLU A 31 -2.52 20.43 -4.20
CA GLU A 31 -3.63 21.22 -3.63
C GLU A 31 -4.58 20.34 -2.80
N GLN A 32 -4.89 19.13 -3.25
CA GLN A 32 -5.66 18.16 -2.46
C GLN A 32 -4.95 17.83 -1.14
N LEU A 33 -3.63 17.66 -1.17
CA LEU A 33 -2.83 17.35 0.01
C LEU A 33 -2.86 18.49 1.04
N LYS A 34 -2.82 19.74 0.60
CA LYS A 34 -3.00 20.92 1.49
C LYS A 34 -4.35 20.90 2.20
N VAL A 35 -5.42 20.50 1.50
CA VAL A 35 -6.76 20.41 2.10
C VAL A 35 -6.82 19.32 3.15
N LEU A 36 -6.31 18.13 2.84
CA LEU A 36 -6.29 16.99 3.76
C LEU A 36 -5.46 17.28 5.03
N LEU A 37 -4.32 17.94 4.88
CA LEU A 37 -3.40 18.25 5.98
C LEU A 37 -3.68 19.60 6.65
N LYS A 38 -4.78 20.28 6.31
CA LYS A 38 -5.05 21.67 6.77
C LYS A 38 -4.99 21.84 8.28
N ALA A 39 -5.45 20.85 9.05
CA ALA A 39 -5.42 20.87 10.51
C ALA A 39 -3.98 20.77 11.03
N GLU A 40 -3.21 19.82 10.52
CA GLU A 40 -1.80 19.59 10.88
C GLU A 40 -0.92 20.80 10.51
N ILE A 41 -1.14 21.34 9.32
CA ILE A 41 -0.47 22.55 8.82
C ILE A 41 -0.75 23.74 9.75
N LYS A 42 -2.01 23.97 10.14
CA LYS A 42 -2.37 25.07 11.04
C LYS A 42 -1.76 24.91 12.43
N ALA A 43 -1.68 23.68 12.94
CA ALA A 43 -1.09 23.40 14.23
C ALA A 43 0.43 23.65 14.23
N SER A 44 1.11 23.31 13.13
CA SER A 44 2.56 23.47 13.00
C SER A 44 2.98 24.89 12.58
N GLN A 45 2.29 25.51 11.62
CA GLN A 45 2.62 26.83 11.08
C GLN A 45 1.37 27.68 10.78
N PRO A 46 0.83 28.41 11.77
CA PRO A 46 -0.42 29.15 11.64
C PRO A 46 -0.38 30.41 10.76
N CYS A 47 0.79 30.92 10.32
CA CYS A 47 0.89 32.22 9.63
C CYS A 47 1.91 32.30 8.47
N SER A 48 2.43 31.17 7.99
CA SER A 48 3.43 31.17 6.92
C SER A 48 2.84 30.88 5.54
N LYS A 49 3.51 31.40 4.51
CA LYS A 49 3.22 31.10 3.10
C LYS A 49 3.69 29.68 2.83
N LEU A 50 2.74 28.74 2.71
CA LEU A 50 3.05 27.34 2.51
C LEU A 50 3.77 27.09 1.17
N GLU A 51 5.04 26.74 1.23
CA GLU A 51 5.80 26.35 0.05
C GLU A 51 5.46 24.91 -0.36
N LYS A 52 5.79 24.54 -1.60
CA LYS A 52 5.55 23.17 -2.07
C LYS A 52 6.36 22.14 -1.29
N ALA A 53 7.54 22.51 -0.80
CA ALA A 53 8.38 21.65 0.03
C ALA A 53 7.71 21.38 1.39
N ASP A 54 7.20 22.42 2.05
CA ASP A 54 6.53 22.31 3.35
C ASP A 54 5.30 21.38 3.30
N VAL A 55 4.52 21.47 2.21
CA VAL A 55 3.36 20.58 2.00
C VAL A 55 3.78 19.11 1.98
N LEU A 56 4.87 18.82 1.27
CA LEU A 56 5.38 17.45 1.13
C LEU A 56 6.03 16.97 2.43
N GLU A 57 6.76 17.83 3.12
CA GLU A 57 7.34 17.52 4.43
C GLU A 57 6.25 17.21 5.46
N MET A 58 5.22 18.05 5.54
CA MET A 58 4.07 17.82 6.43
C MET A 58 3.37 16.49 6.12
N ALA A 59 3.24 16.16 4.83
CA ALA A 59 2.66 14.88 4.42
C ALA A 59 3.52 13.68 4.86
N VAL A 60 4.84 13.79 4.77
CA VAL A 60 5.75 12.74 5.23
C VAL A 60 5.67 12.58 6.75
N ILE A 61 5.64 13.69 7.50
CA ILE A 61 5.48 13.67 8.96
C ILE A 61 4.15 13.00 9.33
N TYR A 62 3.06 13.44 8.71
CA TYR A 62 1.72 12.88 8.92
C TYR A 62 1.68 11.39 8.60
N LEU A 63 2.26 10.96 7.48
CA LEU A 63 2.33 9.55 7.14
C LEU A 63 3.21 8.78 8.12
N LYS A 64 4.31 9.32 8.62
CA LYS A 64 5.12 8.60 9.62
C LYS A 64 4.43 8.47 10.97
N SER A 65 3.64 9.46 11.37
CA SER A 65 2.87 9.39 12.62
C SER A 65 1.62 8.51 12.51
N ASN A 66 0.99 8.44 11.32
CA ASN A 66 -0.25 7.70 11.10
C ASN A 66 -0.07 6.36 10.38
N ALA A 67 1.04 6.13 9.68
CA ALA A 67 1.39 4.84 9.13
C ALA A 67 1.79 3.95 10.30
N CYS A 68 0.78 3.32 10.85
CA CYS A 68 0.97 2.19 11.72
C CYS A 68 1.58 1.06 10.87
N PRO A 69 2.85 0.66 11.07
CA PRO A 69 3.34 -0.60 10.51
C PRO A 69 2.52 -1.80 11.05
N SER A 70 1.61 -1.54 11.99
CA SER A 70 0.86 -2.53 12.70
C SER A 70 -0.48 -2.91 12.09
N ALA A 71 -0.87 -2.54 10.86
CA ALA A 71 -2.01 -3.24 10.25
C ALA A 71 -1.67 -4.74 10.05
N HIS A 72 -0.48 -5.01 9.50
CA HIS A 72 0.06 -6.37 9.39
C HIS A 72 0.52 -6.92 10.75
N ALA A 73 1.14 -6.10 11.60
CA ALA A 73 1.59 -6.57 12.91
C ALA A 73 0.43 -6.84 13.90
N GLN A 74 -0.67 -6.08 13.84
CA GLN A 74 -1.91 -6.36 14.61
C GLN A 74 -2.59 -7.62 14.07
N SER A 75 -2.67 -7.78 12.73
CA SER A 75 -3.22 -9.01 12.14
C SER A 75 -2.38 -10.24 12.50
N TYR A 76 -1.05 -10.10 12.52
CA TYR A 76 -0.13 -11.17 12.95
C TYR A 76 -0.29 -11.47 14.43
N ALA A 77 -0.26 -10.45 15.30
CA ALA A 77 -0.42 -10.61 16.75
C ALA A 77 -1.76 -11.28 17.08
N HIS A 78 -2.84 -10.85 16.45
CA HIS A 78 -4.17 -11.45 16.60
C HIS A 78 -4.19 -12.92 16.14
N GLY A 79 -3.60 -13.23 14.97
CA GLY A 79 -3.51 -14.60 14.47
C GLY A 79 -2.66 -15.51 15.36
N PHE A 80 -1.55 -14.99 15.89
CA PHE A 80 -0.66 -15.68 16.82
C PHE A 80 -1.36 -15.99 18.14
N SER A 81 -2.04 -15.00 18.73
CA SER A 81 -2.83 -15.19 19.95
C SER A 81 -3.90 -16.27 19.78
N ARG A 82 -4.65 -16.22 18.67
CA ARG A 82 -5.66 -17.24 18.36
C ARG A 82 -5.04 -18.64 18.24
N CYS A 83 -3.90 -18.76 17.56
CA CYS A 83 -3.21 -20.04 17.41
C CYS A 83 -2.80 -20.66 18.76
N ILE A 84 -2.24 -19.85 19.66
CA ILE A 84 -1.84 -20.31 21.00
C ILE A 84 -3.07 -20.71 21.82
N GLU A 85 -4.15 -19.95 21.76
CA GLU A 85 -5.40 -20.26 22.46
C GLU A 85 -5.99 -21.59 22.01
N GLU A 86 -6.07 -21.82 20.70
CA GLU A 86 -6.55 -23.08 20.12
C GLU A 86 -5.67 -24.26 20.53
N THR A 87 -4.35 -24.06 20.58
CA THR A 87 -3.39 -25.08 21.01
C THR A 87 -3.56 -25.41 22.49
N ALA A 88 -3.68 -24.39 23.34
CA ALA A 88 -3.92 -24.56 24.78
C ALA A 88 -5.25 -25.28 25.05
N ARG A 89 -6.31 -24.91 24.32
CA ARG A 89 -7.63 -25.55 24.37
C ARG A 89 -7.56 -27.03 23.99
N PHE A 90 -6.81 -27.36 22.92
CA PHE A 90 -6.59 -28.74 22.51
C PHE A 90 -5.85 -29.54 23.60
N MET A 91 -4.75 -29.01 24.14
CA MET A 91 -4.00 -29.68 25.21
C MET A 91 -4.85 -29.89 26.46
N ALA A 92 -5.66 -28.92 26.86
CA ALA A 92 -6.56 -29.05 28.01
C ALA A 92 -7.60 -30.16 27.81
N GLN A 93 -8.12 -30.34 26.58
CA GLN A 93 -9.04 -31.43 26.24
C GLN A 93 -8.38 -32.81 26.27
N GLN A 94 -7.10 -32.90 25.91
CA GLN A 94 -6.32 -34.14 26.01
C GLN A 94 -6.00 -34.51 27.47
N ILE A 95 -5.85 -33.53 28.37
CA ILE A 95 -5.66 -33.79 29.80
C ILE A 95 -6.98 -34.24 30.45
N ALA A 96 -8.13 -33.74 29.96
CA ALA A 96 -9.45 -34.13 30.46
C ALA A 96 -9.97 -35.47 29.94
N LYS A 97 -9.31 -36.11 28.95
CA LYS A 97 -9.68 -37.42 28.40
C LYS A 97 -8.45 -38.33 28.37
N PRO A 98 -8.36 -39.38 29.22
CA PRO A 98 -7.23 -40.31 29.13
C PRO A 98 -7.24 -41.01 27.77
N VAL A 99 -6.07 -40.99 27.13
CA VAL A 99 -5.77 -41.54 25.80
C VAL A 99 -6.26 -42.98 25.66
N VAL A 100 -7.27 -43.20 24.82
CA VAL A 100 -7.34 -44.41 23.99
C VAL A 100 -6.66 -44.05 22.69
N MET A 101 -5.46 -44.60 22.50
CA MET A 101 -4.62 -44.42 21.33
C MET A 101 -5.32 -45.09 20.14
N GLY A 102 -5.87 -44.30 19.22
CA GLY A 102 -6.51 -44.83 18.02
C GLY A 102 -7.12 -43.77 17.13
N GLN A 103 -6.50 -43.59 15.96
CA GLN A 103 -7.02 -42.95 14.74
C GLN A 103 -7.12 -41.41 14.74
N CYS A 104 -6.14 -40.79 14.09
CA CYS A 104 -6.19 -39.42 13.59
C CYS A 104 -6.99 -39.34 12.28
N ASP A 105 -8.21 -39.86 12.26
CA ASP A 105 -9.13 -39.55 11.17
C ASP A 105 -10.08 -38.48 11.68
N THR A 106 -9.83 -37.22 11.31
CA THR A 106 -10.84 -36.34 10.71
C THR A 106 -10.15 -35.02 10.37
N THR A 107 -9.76 -34.88 9.11
CA THR A 107 -9.75 -33.60 8.42
C THR A 107 -11.18 -33.03 8.49
N GLN A 108 -11.52 -32.28 9.55
CA GLN A 108 -12.69 -31.42 9.51
C GLN A 108 -12.27 -30.18 8.73
N ARG A 109 -12.52 -30.26 7.42
CA ARG A 109 -12.69 -29.12 6.54
C ARG A 109 -13.78 -28.25 7.17
N ALA A 110 -13.38 -27.26 7.95
CA ALA A 110 -14.26 -26.16 8.29
C ALA A 110 -14.49 -25.38 6.99
N GLU A 111 -15.64 -25.64 6.34
CA GLU A 111 -16.24 -24.64 5.47
C GLU A 111 -16.60 -23.43 6.32
N VAL A 112 -15.64 -22.53 6.48
CA VAL A 112 -15.93 -21.14 6.72
C VAL A 112 -16.07 -20.50 5.36
N SER A 113 -17.32 -20.40 4.90
CA SER A 113 -17.74 -19.41 3.92
C SER A 113 -17.42 -18.02 4.49
N ALA A 114 -16.18 -17.61 4.30
CA ALA A 114 -15.80 -16.22 4.29
C ALA A 114 -15.82 -15.81 2.82
N GLU A 115 -16.93 -15.21 2.40
CA GLU A 115 -16.93 -14.37 1.21
C GLU A 115 -15.88 -13.27 1.44
N SER A 116 -14.74 -13.44 0.81
CA SER A 116 -13.81 -12.36 0.56
C SER A 116 -13.21 -12.64 -0.81
N ALA A 117 -13.64 -11.82 -1.77
CA ALA A 117 -13.13 -11.78 -3.12
C ALA A 117 -11.61 -11.51 -3.08
N GLY A 118 -10.84 -12.59 -3.15
CA GLY A 118 -9.41 -12.54 -3.41
C GLY A 118 -9.18 -12.50 -4.92
N ASP A 119 -9.02 -11.29 -5.46
CA ASP A 119 -8.42 -11.09 -6.78
C ASP A 119 -6.98 -11.62 -6.74
N SER A 120 -6.76 -12.75 -7.38
CA SER A 120 -5.44 -13.34 -7.58
C SER A 120 -4.78 -12.68 -8.78
N CYS A 121 -3.93 -11.69 -8.55
CA CYS A 121 -2.95 -11.27 -9.55
C CYS A 121 -1.63 -11.99 -9.28
N GLN A 122 -1.37 -13.02 -10.08
CA GLN A 122 -0.05 -13.63 -10.18
C GLN A 122 0.96 -12.59 -10.65
N ILE A 123 1.86 -12.16 -9.76
CA ILE A 123 3.10 -11.52 -10.18
C ILE A 123 4.16 -12.63 -10.29
N ALA A 124 4.34 -13.09 -11.52
CA ALA A 124 5.48 -13.91 -11.90
C ALA A 124 6.77 -13.13 -11.64
N SER A 125 7.55 -13.61 -10.69
CA SER A 125 8.93 -13.19 -10.45
C SER A 125 9.81 -13.62 -11.63
N LYS A 126 9.85 -12.80 -12.69
CA LYS A 126 10.93 -12.82 -13.67
C LYS A 126 12.02 -11.87 -13.19
N SER A 127 13.02 -12.45 -12.54
CA SER A 127 14.32 -11.84 -12.32
C SER A 127 15.00 -11.62 -13.68
N SER A 128 14.90 -10.40 -14.19
CA SER A 128 15.87 -9.89 -15.15
C SER A 128 16.11 -8.43 -14.80
N GLY A 129 17.29 -8.15 -14.30
CA GLY A 129 17.73 -6.81 -13.93
C GLY A 129 17.53 -5.85 -15.09
N GLN A 130 16.49 -5.04 -14.98
CA GLN A 130 16.45 -3.72 -15.56
C GLN A 130 15.90 -2.84 -14.45
N HIS A 131 16.82 -2.21 -13.72
CA HIS A 131 16.53 -0.98 -13.01
C HIS A 131 15.69 -0.16 -13.99
N ALA A 132 14.42 0.08 -13.69
CA ALA A 132 13.59 0.96 -14.50
C ALA A 132 14.24 2.34 -14.36
N LEU A 133 15.24 2.59 -15.21
CA LEU A 133 15.95 3.84 -15.30
C LEU A 133 14.85 4.84 -15.51
N TRP A 134 14.64 5.66 -14.49
CA TRP A 134 13.83 6.86 -14.57
C TRP A 134 14.10 7.46 -15.93
N ARG A 135 13.12 7.38 -16.85
CA ARG A 135 13.27 7.97 -18.17
C ARG A 135 12.90 9.44 -17.98
N PRO A 136 13.86 10.37 -18.16
CA PRO A 136 13.52 11.78 -18.23
C PRO A 136 12.55 11.97 -19.38
N TRP A 137 11.48 12.72 -19.14
CA TRP A 137 10.59 13.19 -20.19
C TRP A 137 11.29 14.24 -21.05
#